data_AF-A0A0N1BTW4-F1
#
_entry.id   AF-A0A0N1BTW4-F1
#
_cell.length_a   1.000
_cell.length_b   1.000
_cell.length_c   1.000
_cell.angle_alpha   90.00
_cell.angle_beta   90.00
_cell.angle_gamma   90.00
#
_symmetry.space_group_name_H-M   'P 1'
#
loop_
_entity.id
_entity.type
_entity.pdbx_description
1 polymer ?
#
loop_
_entity_poly.entity_id
_entity_poly.type
_entity_poly.pdbx_seq_one_letter_code
_entity_poly.pdbx_strand_id
1 'polypeptide(L)'
;MSNQRIPTSTLLAAAQSDGAVQVPLIYIPLGDSAKIGINVAVSVPGWNNDQPVVQVYEFDTGGKGFWVDSTNLPLLEVEPLGSVETLYTSGNFYEGTAALATVSFPDATVPSGTSVPAITATVGLVTTFNRYPQGCMIQSTDPLVVVKRSNGETQTAVPDKFPIFTKCYGDFGASLDATAGSPSLLSVLAQYVPALTGSQTLQSGFIVSVPTGISDPGHRQRAVRPIQNRSRHEPQR
;
A
#
# COMPACT_ATOMS: atom_id res chain seq x y z
N MET A 1 -28.43 -1.34 -19.00
CA MET A 1 -27.60 -2.48 -18.55
C MET A 1 -27.53 -2.41 -17.05
N SER A 2 -28.01 -3.44 -16.34
CA SER A 2 -28.09 -3.47 -14.88
C SER A 2 -26.71 -3.83 -14.31
N ASN A 3 -26.11 -2.93 -13.54
CA ASN A 3 -24.95 -3.24 -12.70
C ASN A 3 -25.40 -4.13 -11.54
N GLN A 4 -25.49 -5.44 -11.78
CA GLN A 4 -25.67 -6.41 -10.71
C GLN A 4 -24.39 -6.37 -9.85
N ARG A 5 -24.52 -5.84 -8.63
CA ARG A 5 -23.49 -5.99 -7.61
C ARG A 5 -23.42 -7.48 -7.26
N ILE A 6 -22.29 -8.11 -7.58
CA ILE A 6 -21.99 -9.46 -7.11
C ILE A 6 -21.90 -9.41 -5.57
N PRO A 7 -22.62 -10.28 -4.83
CA PRO A 7 -22.54 -10.31 -3.38
C PRO A 7 -21.10 -10.59 -2.90
N THR A 8 -20.65 -9.87 -1.87
CA THR A 8 -19.30 -10.01 -1.28
C THR A 8 -19.00 -11.44 -0.82
N SER A 9 -20.02 -12.19 -0.39
CA SER A 9 -19.91 -13.60 -0.01
C SER A 9 -19.57 -14.52 -1.18
N THR A 10 -20.04 -14.20 -2.39
CA THR A 10 -19.75 -14.96 -3.62
C THR A 10 -18.33 -14.70 -4.11
N LEU A 11 -17.84 -13.46 -3.98
CA LEU A 11 -16.46 -13.09 -4.30
C LEU A 11 -15.45 -13.75 -3.35
N LEU A 12 -15.76 -13.78 -2.04
CA LEU A 12 -14.90 -14.44 -1.06
C LEU A 12 -14.83 -15.95 -1.28
N ALA A 13 -15.96 -16.60 -1.59
CA ALA A 13 -15.99 -18.02 -1.91
C ALA A 13 -15.22 -18.37 -3.20
N ALA A 14 -15.23 -17.49 -4.20
CA ALA A 14 -14.43 -17.66 -5.41
C ALA A 14 -12.92 -17.46 -5.17
N ALA A 15 -12.53 -16.48 -4.34
CA ALA A 15 -11.13 -16.29 -3.93
C ALA A 15 -10.59 -17.37 -2.99
N GLN A 16 -11.48 -18.07 -2.28
CA GLN A 16 -11.14 -19.21 -1.43
C GLN A 16 -11.19 -20.55 -2.18
N SER A 17 -11.49 -20.55 -3.49
CA SER A 17 -11.43 -21.77 -4.30
C SER A 17 -9.98 -22.22 -4.50
N ASP A 18 -9.76 -23.53 -4.69
CA ASP A 18 -8.46 -24.18 -4.88
C ASP A 18 -7.64 -23.67 -6.09
N GLY A 19 -8.14 -22.68 -6.85
CA GLY A 19 -7.50 -22.09 -8.02
C GLY A 19 -6.83 -20.73 -7.81
N ALA A 20 -6.95 -20.09 -6.63
CA ALA A 20 -6.38 -18.78 -6.37
C ALA A 20 -5.01 -18.84 -5.69
N VAL A 21 -4.10 -17.92 -6.06
CA VAL A 21 -2.88 -17.67 -5.29
C VAL A 21 -3.25 -16.90 -4.02
N GLN A 22 -2.88 -17.44 -2.86
CA GLN A 22 -3.13 -16.82 -1.57
C GLN A 22 -1.82 -16.32 -0.98
N VAL A 23 -1.75 -15.02 -0.66
CA VAL A 23 -0.58 -14.42 -0.01
C VAL A 23 -0.96 -14.04 1.42
N PRO A 24 -0.27 -14.58 2.44
CA PRO A 24 -0.51 -14.21 3.83
C PRO A 24 -0.24 -12.71 4.08
N LEU A 25 -1.16 -12.07 4.79
CA LEU A 25 -0.97 -10.72 5.32
C LEU A 25 -0.64 -10.79 6.82
N ILE A 26 0.26 -9.93 7.26
CA ILE A 26 0.82 -9.91 8.61
C ILE A 26 0.16 -8.77 9.39
N TYR A 27 -0.36 -9.04 10.58
CA TYR A 27 -0.82 -7.98 11.48
C TYR A 27 0.36 -7.37 12.23
N ILE A 28 0.54 -6.05 12.09
CA ILE A 28 1.66 -5.30 12.66
C ILE A 28 1.12 -4.36 13.76
N PRO A 29 1.25 -4.72 15.06
CA PRO A 29 0.76 -3.86 16.14
C PRO A 29 1.66 -2.63 16.31
N LEU A 30 1.06 -1.45 16.40
CA LEU A 30 1.69 -0.13 16.56
C LEU A 30 1.04 0.62 17.74
N GLY A 31 1.23 0.10 18.96
CA GLY A 31 0.62 0.65 20.16
C GLY A 31 -0.91 0.62 20.07
N ASP A 32 -1.53 1.80 19.99
CA ASP A 32 -2.99 1.99 19.92
C ASP A 32 -3.57 1.80 18.50
N SER A 33 -2.73 1.41 17.53
CA SER A 33 -3.13 1.17 16.14
C SER A 33 -2.46 -0.07 15.61
N ALA A 34 -2.84 -0.48 14.39
CA ALA A 34 -2.13 -1.53 13.68
C ALA A 34 -2.04 -1.24 12.20
N LYS A 35 -1.05 -1.85 11.57
CA LYS A 35 -0.86 -1.89 10.13
C LYS A 35 -0.98 -3.32 9.64
N ILE A 36 -1.22 -3.45 8.35
CA ILE A 36 -1.16 -4.72 7.66
C ILE A 36 0.14 -4.73 6.87
N GLY A 37 0.91 -5.80 7.03
CA GLY A 37 2.13 -6.04 6.29
C GLY A 37 1.96 -7.16 5.26
N ILE A 38 2.85 -7.18 4.28
CA ILE A 38 2.98 -8.25 3.29
C ILE A 38 4.46 -8.61 3.17
N ASN A 39 4.79 -9.90 3.20
CA ASN A 39 6.16 -10.37 2.99
C ASN A 39 6.42 -10.49 1.49
N VAL A 40 7.42 -9.78 0.99
CA VAL A 40 7.70 -9.67 -0.44
C VAL A 40 9.19 -9.83 -0.69
N ALA A 41 9.54 -10.56 -1.75
CA ALA A 41 10.88 -10.64 -2.26
C ALA A 41 11.02 -9.72 -3.49
N VAL A 42 12.01 -8.83 -3.46
CA VAL A 42 12.28 -7.87 -4.54
C VAL A 42 13.69 -8.08 -5.06
N SER A 43 13.81 -8.28 -6.38
CA SER A 43 15.08 -8.37 -7.07
C SER A 43 15.17 -7.27 -8.12
N VAL A 44 16.19 -6.41 -8.02
CA VAL A 44 16.49 -5.37 -9.02
C VAL A 44 17.91 -5.64 -9.54
N PRO A 45 18.11 -5.79 -10.86
CA PRO A 45 19.45 -5.91 -11.43
C PRO A 45 20.35 -4.72 -11.01
N GLY A 46 21.57 -5.01 -10.58
CA GLY A 46 22.54 -4.04 -10.08
C GLY A 46 22.32 -3.57 -8.64
N TRP A 47 21.32 -4.13 -7.93
CA TRP A 47 21.04 -3.84 -6.52
C TRP A 47 21.30 -5.07 -5.65
N ASN A 48 21.90 -4.88 -4.47
CA ASN A 48 22.15 -5.96 -3.51
C ASN A 48 22.87 -7.19 -4.11
N ASN A 49 23.83 -6.96 -5.01
CA ASN A 49 24.54 -8.02 -5.75
C ASN A 49 23.59 -8.97 -6.51
N ASP A 50 22.53 -8.42 -7.10
CA ASP A 50 21.47 -9.15 -7.80
C ASP A 50 20.73 -10.18 -6.93
N GLN A 51 20.91 -10.13 -5.60
CA GLN A 51 20.21 -11.02 -4.69
C GLN A 51 18.86 -10.42 -4.28
N PRO A 52 17.78 -11.23 -4.28
CA PRO A 52 16.49 -10.78 -3.79
C PRO A 52 16.56 -10.32 -2.33
N VAL A 53 15.98 -9.16 -2.05
CA VAL A 53 15.75 -8.67 -0.69
C VAL A 53 14.35 -9.12 -0.26
N VAL A 54 14.26 -9.89 0.82
CA VAL A 54 12.99 -10.37 1.39
C VAL A 54 12.69 -9.58 2.65
N GLN A 55 11.62 -8.79 2.62
CA GLN A 55 11.22 -7.95 3.74
C GLN A 55 9.70 -7.82 3.84
N VAL A 56 9.26 -7.33 5.01
CA VAL A 56 7.87 -6.94 5.24
C VAL A 56 7.66 -5.50 4.80
N TYR A 57 6.67 -5.28 3.94
CA TYR A 57 6.23 -3.96 3.47
C TYR A 57 4.84 -3.64 4.01
N GLU A 58 4.51 -2.36 4.18
CA GLU A 58 3.12 -1.97 4.49
C GLU A 58 2.23 -2.34 3.31
N PHE A 59 1.11 -3.02 3.55
CA PHE A 59 0.10 -3.27 2.53
C PHE A 59 -0.89 -2.12 2.54
N ASP A 60 -0.70 -1.13 1.67
CA ASP A 60 -1.53 0.08 1.61
C ASP A 60 -2.47 0.06 0.39
N THR A 61 -3.76 -0.15 0.63
CA THR A 61 -4.78 -0.10 -0.43
C THR A 61 -5.06 1.32 -0.95
N GLY A 62 -4.69 2.35 -0.20
CA GLY A 62 -4.76 3.75 -0.63
C GLY A 62 -3.47 4.23 -1.30
N GLY A 63 -2.35 3.54 -1.07
CA GLY A 63 -1.04 3.82 -1.61
C GLY A 63 -0.92 3.49 -3.11
N LYS A 64 -0.10 4.27 -3.80
CA LYS A 64 0.26 4.06 -5.21
C LYS A 64 1.74 3.71 -5.31
N GLY A 65 2.05 2.76 -6.20
CA GLY A 65 3.41 2.32 -6.44
C GLY A 65 3.93 1.31 -5.42
N PHE A 66 5.15 0.82 -5.63
CA PHE A 66 5.84 -0.03 -4.66
C PHE A 66 7.17 0.62 -4.31
N TRP A 67 7.30 1.04 -3.06
CA TRP A 67 8.44 1.76 -2.51
C TRP A 67 9.27 0.83 -1.65
N VAL A 68 10.57 0.78 -1.90
CA VAL A 68 11.50 -0.17 -1.28
C VAL A 68 12.63 0.60 -0.63
N ASP A 69 12.90 0.32 0.65
CA ASP A 69 14.08 0.86 1.34
C ASP A 69 15.36 0.40 0.63
N SER A 70 16.08 1.36 0.06
CA SER A 70 17.41 1.15 -0.51
C SER A 70 18.50 1.95 0.21
N THR A 71 18.16 2.62 1.31
CA THR A 71 19.05 3.57 2.00
C THR A 71 20.31 2.93 2.57
N ASN A 72 20.26 1.62 2.85
CA ASN A 72 21.38 0.86 3.43
C ASN A 72 22.06 -0.09 2.42
N LEU A 73 21.66 -0.06 1.15
CA LEU A 73 22.17 -0.97 0.13
C LEU A 73 22.72 -0.19 -1.08
N PRO A 74 23.88 -0.57 -1.62
CA PRO A 74 24.47 0.12 -2.76
C PRO A 74 23.60 -0.03 -4.02
N LEU A 75 23.42 1.08 -4.74
CA LEU A 75 22.70 1.18 -6.02
C LEU A 75 23.66 1.28 -7.23
N LEU A 76 24.86 0.69 -7.12
CA LEU A 76 26.00 1.04 -7.98
C LEU A 76 25.81 0.72 -9.47
N GLU A 77 24.96 -0.25 -9.80
CA GLU A 77 24.77 -0.74 -11.18
C GLU A 77 23.29 -0.81 -11.59
N VAL A 78 22.40 -0.17 -10.83
CA VAL A 78 20.98 -0.14 -11.16
C VAL A 78 20.75 0.78 -12.36
N GLU A 79 20.12 0.25 -13.42
CA GLU A 79 19.67 1.04 -14.57
C GLU A 79 18.42 1.86 -14.18
N PRO A 80 18.51 3.20 -14.10
CA PRO A 80 17.41 4.03 -13.61
C PRO A 80 16.37 4.29 -14.71
N LEU A 81 15.09 4.18 -14.38
CA LEU A 81 13.96 4.59 -15.23
C LEU A 81 13.59 6.07 -15.05
N GLY A 82 14.14 6.73 -14.02
CA GLY A 82 13.92 8.13 -13.67
C GLY A 82 13.78 8.35 -12.17
N SER A 83 13.72 9.61 -11.75
CA SER A 83 13.42 9.97 -10.36
C SER A 83 11.92 9.88 -10.09
N VAL A 84 11.56 9.45 -8.90
CA VAL A 84 10.18 9.36 -8.43
C VAL A 84 10.07 9.89 -7.01
N GLU A 85 8.94 10.52 -6.70
CA GLU A 85 8.63 11.03 -5.37
C GLU A 85 7.18 10.73 -5.00
N THR A 86 6.89 10.69 -3.70
CA THR A 86 5.53 10.61 -3.19
C THR A 86 5.41 11.23 -1.81
N LEU A 87 4.21 11.71 -1.50
CA LEU A 87 3.84 12.14 -0.16
C LEU A 87 2.60 11.38 0.33
N TYR A 88 2.77 10.70 1.46
CA TYR A 88 1.72 10.02 2.20
C TYR A 88 0.93 10.98 3.09
N THR A 89 -0.35 10.68 3.26
CA THR A 89 -1.26 11.43 4.14
C THR A 89 -0.83 11.44 5.61
N SER A 90 0.03 10.49 6.02
CA SER A 90 0.68 10.44 7.35
C SER A 90 1.82 11.45 7.53
N GLY A 91 2.17 12.19 6.47
CA GLY A 91 3.29 13.13 6.46
C GLY A 91 4.63 12.50 6.09
N ASN A 92 4.65 11.30 5.51
CA ASN A 92 5.91 10.68 5.05
C ASN A 92 6.18 11.06 3.58
N PHE A 93 7.34 11.64 3.32
CA PHE A 93 7.84 11.95 1.97
C PHE A 93 8.95 10.99 1.58
N TYR A 94 8.84 10.46 0.38
CA TYR A 94 9.82 9.56 -0.21
C TYR A 94 10.31 10.18 -1.51
N GLU A 95 11.61 10.13 -1.71
CA GLU A 95 12.24 10.37 -2.99
C GLU A 95 13.17 9.19 -3.30
N GLY A 96 13.21 8.80 -4.56
CA GLY A 96 13.96 7.64 -4.98
C GLY A 96 14.16 7.57 -6.48
N THR A 97 14.73 6.44 -6.88
CA THR A 97 14.97 6.10 -8.28
C THR A 97 14.03 4.96 -8.68
N ALA A 98 13.27 5.16 -9.75
CA ALA A 98 12.47 4.10 -10.34
C ALA A 98 13.37 3.08 -11.04
N ALA A 99 13.11 1.80 -10.83
CA ALA A 99 13.82 0.71 -11.48
C ALA A 99 12.87 -0.44 -11.81
N LEU A 100 13.26 -1.27 -12.79
CA LEU A 100 12.54 -2.50 -13.09
C LEU A 100 12.95 -3.59 -12.10
N ALA A 101 11.96 -4.23 -11.47
CA ALA A 101 12.16 -5.28 -10.49
C ALA A 101 11.41 -6.55 -10.88
N THR A 102 11.92 -7.70 -10.40
CA THR A 102 11.13 -8.91 -10.23
C THR A 102 10.62 -8.96 -8.79
N VAL A 103 9.31 -9.04 -8.63
CA VAL A 103 8.61 -9.08 -7.35
C VAL A 103 7.95 -10.45 -7.18
N SER A 104 8.16 -11.11 -6.05
CA SER A 104 7.54 -12.40 -5.74
C SER A 104 7.08 -12.47 -4.28
N PHE A 105 6.26 -13.46 -3.98
CA PHE A 105 5.61 -13.62 -2.67
C PHE A 105 6.09 -14.94 -2.04
N PRO A 106 7.12 -14.92 -1.18
CA PRO A 106 7.75 -16.14 -0.65
C PRO A 106 6.78 -17.05 0.12
N ASP A 107 5.80 -16.44 0.79
CA ASP A 107 4.84 -17.15 1.63
C ASP A 107 3.54 -17.48 0.88
N ALA A 108 3.51 -17.35 -0.44
CA ALA A 108 2.32 -17.62 -1.23
C ALA A 108 1.96 -19.11 -1.25
N THR A 109 0.70 -19.42 -0.95
CA THR A 109 0.10 -20.72 -1.23
C THR A 109 -0.43 -20.69 -2.66
N VAL A 110 0.03 -21.61 -3.49
CA VAL A 110 -0.38 -21.73 -4.89
C VAL A 110 -1.10 -23.05 -5.17
N PRO A 111 -2.03 -23.09 -6.14
CA PRO A 111 -2.65 -24.34 -6.58
C PRO A 111 -1.62 -25.39 -6.99
N SER A 112 -1.95 -26.67 -6.77
CA SER A 112 -1.06 -27.78 -7.13
C SER A 112 -0.67 -27.72 -8.62
N GLY A 113 0.62 -27.86 -8.90
CA GLY A 113 1.16 -27.81 -10.27
C GLY A 113 1.39 -26.41 -10.82
N THR A 114 1.23 -25.35 -10.01
CA THR A 114 1.54 -23.97 -10.41
C THR A 114 2.78 -23.45 -9.68
N SER A 115 3.50 -22.51 -10.32
CA SER A 115 4.64 -21.82 -9.71
C SER A 115 4.18 -20.58 -8.93
N VAL A 116 4.93 -20.20 -7.90
CA VAL A 116 4.76 -18.90 -7.23
C VAL A 116 4.87 -17.77 -8.27
N PRO A 117 3.91 -16.82 -8.29
CA PRO A 117 3.99 -15.70 -9.21
C PRO A 117 5.26 -14.87 -9.02
N ALA A 118 5.92 -14.58 -10.14
CA ALA A 118 6.95 -13.56 -10.25
C ALA A 118 6.45 -12.47 -11.20
N ILE A 119 6.49 -11.22 -10.74
CA ILE A 119 5.91 -10.06 -11.41
C ILE A 119 7.03 -9.12 -11.78
N THR A 120 7.15 -8.82 -13.07
CA THR A 120 8.00 -7.71 -13.52
C THR A 120 7.24 -6.41 -13.27
N ALA A 121 7.77 -5.54 -12.42
CA ALA A 121 7.12 -4.29 -12.03
C ALA A 121 8.11 -3.15 -11.86
N THR A 122 7.67 -1.91 -12.07
CA THR A 122 8.42 -0.72 -11.68
C THR A 122 8.30 -0.50 -10.18
N VAL A 123 9.44 -0.34 -9.50
CA VAL A 123 9.53 -0.03 -8.06
C VAL A 123 10.31 1.26 -7.84
N GLY A 124 10.01 1.99 -6.77
CA GLY A 124 10.79 3.13 -6.31
C GLY A 124 11.80 2.68 -5.26
N LEU A 125 13.08 2.72 -5.59
CA LEU A 125 14.18 2.51 -4.66
C LEU A 125 14.41 3.80 -3.88
N VAL A 126 14.03 3.80 -2.60
CA VAL A 126 14.02 5.00 -1.76
C VAL A 126 15.45 5.35 -1.38
N THR A 127 15.88 6.55 -1.75
CA THR A 127 17.20 7.11 -1.43
C THR A 127 17.09 8.18 -0.34
N THR A 128 15.97 8.89 -0.29
CA THR A 128 15.69 9.91 0.71
C THR A 128 14.33 9.64 1.35
N PHE A 129 14.29 9.66 2.68
CA PHE A 129 13.06 9.53 3.45
C PHE A 129 12.96 10.69 4.46
N ASN A 130 11.92 11.49 4.32
CA ASN A 130 11.65 12.63 5.18
C ASN A 130 10.26 12.54 5.80
N ARG A 131 10.07 13.22 6.92
CA ARG A 131 8.79 13.31 7.61
C ARG A 131 8.40 14.75 7.86
N TYR A 132 7.15 15.08 7.57
CA TYR A 132 6.55 16.35 7.96
C TYR A 132 6.02 16.29 9.40
N PRO A 133 6.03 17.43 10.10
CA PRO A 133 5.26 17.58 11.32
C PRO A 133 3.78 17.25 11.08
N GLN A 134 3.16 16.54 12.02
CA GLN A 134 1.73 16.22 11.93
C GLN A 134 0.88 17.49 11.80
N GLY A 135 -0.20 17.42 11.03
CA GLY A 135 -1.14 18.53 10.85
C GLY A 135 -0.72 19.56 9.82
N CYS A 136 0.22 19.24 8.93
CA CYS A 136 0.60 20.10 7.80
C CYS A 136 -0.15 19.73 6.49
N MET A 137 -0.08 20.61 5.49
CA MET A 137 -0.56 20.41 4.11
C MET A 137 0.52 20.83 3.11
N ILE A 138 0.55 20.22 1.94
CA ILE A 138 1.50 20.55 0.87
C ILE A 138 1.25 21.96 0.36
N GLN A 139 2.33 22.74 0.20
CA GLN A 139 2.31 23.97 -0.60
C GLN A 139 3.02 23.66 -1.93
N SER A 140 2.30 23.77 -3.05
CA SER A 140 2.61 23.09 -4.31
C SER A 140 3.78 23.66 -5.15
N THR A 141 4.86 24.13 -4.53
CA THR A 141 6.05 24.64 -5.23
C THR A 141 7.37 24.01 -4.78
N ASP A 142 7.42 23.50 -3.56
CA ASP A 142 8.54 22.71 -3.05
C ASP A 142 7.93 21.57 -2.25
N PRO A 143 8.09 20.30 -2.68
CA PRO A 143 7.50 19.18 -1.97
C PRO A 143 8.02 19.10 -0.55
N LEU A 144 9.25 19.52 -0.25
CA LEU A 144 9.83 19.49 1.11
C LEU A 144 9.25 20.56 2.04
N VAL A 145 8.39 21.45 1.54
CA VAL A 145 7.82 22.55 2.28
C VAL A 145 6.30 22.37 2.43
N VAL A 146 5.85 22.35 3.68
CA VAL A 146 4.45 22.21 4.04
C VAL A 146 3.99 23.34 4.94
N VAL A 147 2.67 23.55 5.00
CA VAL A 147 2.04 24.59 5.80
C VAL A 147 1.24 23.94 6.93
N LYS A 148 1.51 24.34 8.17
CA LYS A 148 0.68 23.93 9.33
C LYS A 148 -0.75 24.39 9.15
N ARG A 149 -1.70 23.46 9.26
CA ARG A 149 -3.14 23.76 9.16
C ARG A 149 -3.62 24.73 10.25
N SER A 150 -2.98 24.71 11.41
CA SER A 150 -3.40 25.47 12.59
C SER A 150 -3.15 26.97 12.47
N ASN A 151 -2.05 27.37 11.84
CA ASN A 151 -1.57 28.76 11.88
C ASN A 151 -0.96 29.26 10.56
N GLY A 152 -0.93 28.44 9.50
CA GLY A 152 -0.40 28.86 8.21
C GLY A 152 1.13 28.97 8.17
N GLU A 153 1.83 28.58 9.23
CA GLU A 153 3.29 28.61 9.26
C GLU A 153 3.87 27.54 8.34
N THR A 154 4.87 27.94 7.57
CA THR A 154 5.70 27.04 6.79
C THR A 154 6.54 26.15 7.71
N GLN A 155 6.68 24.89 7.34
CA GLN A 155 7.54 23.89 7.96
C GLN A 155 8.28 23.14 6.86
N THR A 156 9.48 22.67 7.17
CA THR A 156 10.28 21.84 6.27
C THR A 156 10.21 20.39 6.73
N ALA A 157 10.20 19.46 5.78
CA ALA A 157 10.40 18.04 6.07
C ALA A 157 11.73 17.85 6.83
N VAL A 158 11.76 16.93 7.78
CA VAL A 158 13.00 16.54 8.46
C VAL A 158 13.39 15.13 8.03
N PRO A 159 14.70 14.83 7.90
CA PRO A 159 15.15 13.46 7.64
C PRO A 159 14.59 12.48 8.68
N ASP A 160 14.12 11.34 8.21
CA ASP A 160 13.69 10.21 9.02
C ASP A 160 14.34 8.93 8.46
N LYS A 161 14.01 7.75 8.99
CA LYS A 161 14.58 6.48 8.53
C LYS A 161 13.57 5.35 8.40
N PHE A 162 13.96 4.37 7.61
CA PHE A 162 13.35 3.05 7.62
C PHE A 162 13.77 2.22 8.84
N PRO A 163 13.02 1.14 9.15
CA PRO A 163 11.70 0.81 8.60
C PRO A 163 10.62 1.80 9.03
N ILE A 164 9.66 2.12 8.14
CA ILE A 164 8.48 2.93 8.49
C ILE A 164 7.70 2.22 9.58
N PHE A 165 7.17 3.00 10.52
CA PHE A 165 6.56 2.49 11.74
C PHE A 165 7.44 1.50 12.51
N THR A 166 8.76 1.59 12.36
CA THR A 166 9.77 0.67 12.93
C THR A 166 9.65 -0.79 12.47
N LYS A 167 8.79 -1.10 11.48
CA LYS A 167 8.43 -2.48 11.14
C LYS A 167 8.29 -2.78 9.65
N CYS A 168 8.06 -1.79 8.79
CA CYS A 168 7.93 -2.02 7.34
C CYS A 168 9.09 -1.38 6.56
N TYR A 169 9.70 -2.10 5.62
CA TYR A 169 10.84 -1.63 4.82
C TYR A 169 10.43 -0.88 3.55
N GLY A 170 9.26 -0.23 3.60
CA GLY A 170 8.65 0.43 2.46
C GLY A 170 7.15 0.24 2.44
N ASP A 171 6.56 0.61 1.31
CA ASP A 171 5.13 0.59 1.09
C ASP A 171 4.79 -0.16 -0.19
N PHE A 172 3.95 -1.18 -0.03
CA PHE A 172 3.34 -1.94 -1.11
C PHE A 172 1.97 -1.34 -1.43
N GLY A 173 1.96 -0.33 -2.29
CA GLY A 173 0.74 0.30 -2.79
C GLY A 173 -0.08 -0.69 -3.63
N ALA A 174 -1.24 -1.06 -3.10
CA ALA A 174 -2.16 -2.00 -3.72
C ALA A 174 -3.29 -1.30 -4.50
N SER A 175 -3.25 0.02 -4.66
CA SER A 175 -4.27 0.74 -5.45
C SER A 175 -4.25 0.33 -6.92
N LEU A 176 -5.42 0.03 -7.49
CA LEU A 176 -5.59 -0.38 -8.89
C LEU A 176 -5.65 0.79 -9.88
N ASP A 177 -5.41 2.02 -9.42
CA ASP A 177 -5.49 3.21 -10.28
C ASP A 177 -4.33 3.27 -11.28
N ALA A 178 -4.64 3.04 -12.56
CA ALA A 178 -3.69 3.07 -13.68
C ALA A 178 -3.42 4.48 -14.23
N THR A 179 -4.02 5.53 -13.67
CA THR A 179 -3.82 6.91 -14.13
C THR A 179 -2.62 7.56 -13.43
N ALA A 180 -1.43 7.36 -13.98
CA ALA A 180 -0.24 8.05 -13.50
C ALA A 180 0.69 8.40 -14.67
N GLY A 181 1.14 9.67 -14.75
CA GLY A 181 2.05 10.18 -15.79
C GLY A 181 3.45 9.55 -15.71
N SER A 182 4.18 9.50 -16.82
CA SER A 182 5.48 8.82 -16.90
C SER A 182 6.64 9.70 -16.40
N PRO A 183 7.59 9.18 -15.57
CA PRO A 183 7.61 7.84 -14.97
C PRO A 183 6.63 7.75 -13.80
N SER A 184 5.76 6.75 -13.81
CA SER A 184 4.85 6.45 -12.70
C SER A 184 5.15 5.11 -12.08
N LEU A 185 5.07 5.07 -10.75
CA LEU A 185 4.98 3.82 -10.03
C LEU A 185 3.53 3.37 -10.02
N LEU A 186 3.24 2.31 -10.75
CA LEU A 186 1.96 1.60 -10.67
C LEU A 186 2.01 0.57 -9.54
N SER A 187 0.86 0.16 -9.01
CA SER A 187 0.81 -0.99 -8.12
C SER A 187 1.42 -2.22 -8.79
N VAL A 188 2.17 -3.03 -8.05
CA VAL A 188 2.68 -4.33 -8.54
C VAL A 188 1.53 -5.23 -9.00
N LEU A 189 0.41 -5.21 -8.27
CA LEU A 189 -0.75 -6.03 -8.60
C LEU A 189 -1.45 -5.58 -9.88
N ALA A 190 -1.37 -4.28 -10.22
CA ALA A 190 -1.87 -3.75 -11.49
C ALA A 190 -0.97 -4.13 -12.69
N GLN A 191 0.30 -4.45 -12.42
CA GLN A 191 1.28 -4.89 -13.42
C GLN A 191 1.33 -6.42 -13.54
N TYR A 192 0.56 -7.12 -12.71
CA TYR A 192 0.41 -8.56 -12.82
C TYR A 192 -0.37 -8.91 -14.09
N VAL A 193 0.36 -9.34 -15.12
CA VAL A 193 -0.20 -9.95 -16.32
C VAL A 193 -0.05 -11.47 -16.16
N PRO A 194 -1.12 -12.21 -15.84
CA PRO A 194 -1.01 -13.65 -15.73
C PRO A 194 -0.79 -14.23 -17.14
N ALA A 195 0.27 -15.01 -17.33
CA ALA A 195 0.35 -15.96 -18.43
C ALA A 195 -0.56 -17.16 -18.13
N LEU A 196 -1.87 -16.96 -18.16
CA LEU A 196 -2.82 -18.08 -18.11
C LEU A 196 -3.20 -18.46 -19.54
N THR A 197 -2.46 -19.42 -20.09
CA THR A 197 -2.92 -20.17 -21.27
C THR A 197 -4.15 -20.97 -20.87
N GLY A 198 -5.32 -20.51 -21.32
CA GLY A 198 -6.59 -21.22 -21.16
C GLY A 198 -7.49 -20.63 -20.07
N SER A 199 -8.32 -19.68 -20.47
CA SER A 199 -9.63 -19.39 -19.88
C SER A 199 -9.72 -19.38 -18.35
N GLN A 200 -9.32 -18.26 -17.72
CA GLN A 200 -10.20 -17.41 -16.89
C GLN A 200 -9.40 -16.30 -16.20
N THR A 201 -9.80 -15.06 -16.51
CA THR A 201 -9.61 -13.79 -15.80
C THR A 201 -8.87 -13.82 -14.45
N LEU A 202 -7.55 -13.65 -14.47
CA LEU A 202 -6.79 -13.03 -13.37
C LEU A 202 -6.48 -11.54 -13.65
N GLN A 203 -7.17 -10.91 -14.62
CA GLN A 203 -7.19 -9.45 -14.82
C GLN A 203 -8.07 -8.70 -13.80
N SER A 204 -8.47 -9.33 -12.69
CA SER A 204 -9.70 -9.00 -11.94
C SER A 204 -9.51 -8.23 -10.63
N GLY A 205 -8.29 -7.85 -10.28
CA GLY A 205 -7.97 -7.29 -8.97
C GLY A 205 -7.67 -8.36 -7.91
N PHE A 206 -7.64 -7.97 -6.64
CA PHE A 206 -7.34 -8.83 -5.50
C PHE A 206 -8.45 -8.76 -4.45
N ILE A 207 -8.53 -9.77 -3.59
CA ILE A 207 -9.45 -9.79 -2.45
C ILE A 207 -8.62 -9.79 -1.17
N VAL A 208 -8.89 -8.82 -0.30
CA VAL A 208 -8.31 -8.76 1.04
C VAL A 208 -9.30 -9.38 2.00
N SER A 209 -8.90 -10.44 2.69
CA SER A 209 -9.66 -11.01 3.79
C SER A 209 -8.99 -10.64 5.10
N VAL A 210 -9.69 -9.88 5.95
CA VAL A 210 -9.26 -9.59 7.32
C VAL A 210 -10.18 -10.37 8.26
N PRO A 211 -9.67 -11.23 9.17
CA PRO A 211 -10.50 -12.01 10.06
C PRO A 211 -11.44 -11.12 10.89
N THR A 212 -12.74 -11.45 10.88
CA THR A 212 -13.73 -10.81 11.77
C THR A 212 -13.42 -11.19 13.22
N GLY A 213 -12.85 -10.28 13.99
CA GLY A 213 -12.49 -10.51 15.39
C GLY A 213 -11.26 -9.75 15.88
N ILE A 214 -10.44 -9.23 14.97
CA ILE A 214 -9.37 -8.30 15.31
C ILE A 214 -10.01 -6.90 15.39
N SER A 215 -10.63 -6.59 16.51
CA SER A 215 -11.09 -5.24 16.81
C SER A 215 -9.88 -4.33 16.94
N ASP A 216 -9.77 -3.35 16.05
CA ASP A 216 -8.88 -2.20 16.25
C ASP A 216 -9.19 -1.57 17.62
N PRO A 217 -8.25 -1.59 18.59
CA PRO A 217 -8.49 -1.01 19.91
C PRO A 217 -8.79 0.50 19.84
N GLY A 218 -8.47 1.17 18.72
CA GLY A 218 -8.81 2.57 18.46
C GLY A 218 -10.26 2.82 18.03
N HIS A 219 -10.98 1.82 17.52
CA HIS A 219 -12.37 1.96 17.10
C HIS A 219 -13.33 1.62 18.25
N ARG A 220 -13.39 2.49 19.26
CA ARG A 220 -14.62 2.59 20.06
C ARG A 220 -15.73 2.96 19.10
N GLN A 221 -16.61 2.01 18.79
CA GLN A 221 -17.90 2.27 18.20
C GLN A 221 -18.57 3.37 19.03
N ARG A 222 -18.58 4.60 18.52
CA ARG A 222 -19.54 5.59 19.01
C ARG A 222 -20.89 5.00 18.64
N ALA A 223 -21.56 4.40 19.63
CA ALA A 223 -22.96 4.06 19.51
C ALA A 223 -23.69 5.32 19.03
N VAL A 224 -24.13 5.30 17.77
CA VAL A 224 -25.05 6.28 17.22
C VAL A 224 -26.32 6.10 18.03
N ARG A 225 -26.52 6.94 19.05
CA ARG A 225 -27.81 6.99 19.73
C ARG A 225 -28.84 7.47 18.71
N PRO A 226 -29.96 6.76 18.53
CA PRO A 226 -31.03 7.26 17.68
C PRO A 226 -31.47 8.63 18.19
N ILE A 227 -31.51 9.61 17.30
CA ILE A 227 -32.16 10.89 17.57
C ILE A 227 -33.65 10.57 17.78
N GLN A 228 -34.08 10.51 19.05
CA GLN A 228 -35.50 10.52 19.37
C GLN A 228 -36.04 11.91 19.00
N ASN A 229 -36.80 11.97 17.91
CA ASN A 229 -37.68 13.10 17.61
C ASN A 229 -38.64 13.30 18.79
N ARG A 230 -38.34 14.26 19.67
CA ARG A 230 -39.34 14.78 20.61
C ARG A 230 -40.28 15.68 19.84
N SER A 231 -41.48 15.17 19.56
CA SER A 231 -42.65 15.97 19.26
C SER A 231 -42.85 16.99 20.38
N ARG A 232 -42.91 18.28 20.00
CA ARG A 232 -43.34 19.35 20.91
C ARG A 232 -44.83 19.16 21.19
N HIS A 233 -45.18 18.86 22.42
CA HIS A 233 -46.50 19.20 22.96
C HIS A 233 -46.38 20.57 23.64
N GLU A 234 -47.02 21.59 23.06
CA GLU A 234 -47.34 22.83 23.75
C GLU A 234 -48.42 22.55 24.80
N PRO A 235 -48.28 23.07 26.04
CA PRO A 235 -49.40 23.14 26.96
C PRO A 235 -50.25 24.37 26.63
N GLN A 236 -51.56 24.15 26.48
CA GLN A 236 -52.56 25.21 26.41
C GLN A 236 -52.49 26.10 27.66
N ARG A 237 -52.52 27.41 27.43
CA ARG A 237 -53.11 28.41 28.32
C ARG A 237 -54.00 29.32 27.50
#